data_AF-A0AA96Y3B8-F1
#
_entry.id   AF-A0AA96Y3B8-F1
#
_cell.length_a   1.000
_cell.length_b   1.000
_cell.length_c   1.000
_cell.angle_alpha   90.00
_cell.angle_beta   90.00
_cell.angle_gamma   90.00
#
_symmetry.space_group_name_H-M   'P 1'
#
loop_
_entity.id
_entity.type
_entity.pdbx_description
1 polymer ?
#
loop_
_entity_poly.entity_id
_entity_poly.type
_entity_poly.pdbx_seq_one_letter_code
_entity_poly.pdbx_strand_id
1 'polypeptide(L)'
;MTSLAPFLTMSIEHLDFNDQDAQDEIIRMMERNCAIAALLDGSMHPDDLLDLLEAQGLDPVQYVNEVDSNVDWIIRNLCPGRVLDL
;
A
#
# COMPACT_ATOMS: atom_id res chain seq x y z
N MET A 1 -14.05 -0.13 -11.88
CA MET A 1 -14.14 0.66 -10.65
C MET A 1 -12.75 0.68 -10.04
N THR A 2 -11.92 1.67 -10.37
CA THR A 2 -10.60 1.83 -9.74
C THR A 2 -10.84 2.50 -8.39
N SER A 3 -10.69 1.73 -7.31
CA SER A 3 -10.69 2.27 -5.96
C SER A 3 -9.48 3.21 -5.84
N LEU A 4 -9.75 4.49 -5.58
CA LEU A 4 -8.76 5.57 -5.51
C LEU A 4 -8.03 5.55 -4.15
N ALA A 5 -7.39 4.43 -3.82
CA ALA A 5 -6.59 4.27 -2.62
C ALA A 5 -5.11 4.37 -3.01
N PRO A 6 -4.42 5.50 -2.74
CA PRO A 6 -3.01 5.66 -3.12
C PRO A 6 -2.11 4.58 -2.51
N PHE A 7 -2.48 4.10 -1.31
CA PHE A 7 -1.76 3.07 -0.56
C PHE A 7 -2.37 1.67 -0.69
N LEU A 8 -3.05 1.38 -1.80
CA LEU A 8 -3.69 0.07 -2.01
C LEU A 8 -2.70 -1.07 -1.74
N THR A 9 -3.05 -1.96 -0.81
CA THR A 9 -2.26 -3.16 -0.54
C THR A 9 -2.81 -4.32 -1.35
N MET A 10 -1.95 -5.03 -2.09
CA MET A 10 -2.36 -6.20 -2.85
C MET A 10 -2.57 -7.42 -1.94
N SER A 11 -3.46 -8.33 -2.37
CA SER A 11 -3.60 -9.67 -1.80
C SER A 11 -2.58 -10.59 -2.47
N ILE A 12 -1.84 -11.37 -1.70
CA ILE A 12 -0.95 -12.40 -2.23
C ILE A 12 -1.76 -13.69 -2.43
N GLU A 13 -1.87 -14.17 -3.67
CA GLU A 13 -2.49 -15.47 -3.98
C GLU A 13 -1.41 -16.51 -4.29
N HIS A 14 -1.40 -17.64 -3.54
CA HIS A 14 -0.54 -18.79 -3.83
C HIS A 14 -1.32 -19.91 -4.53
N LEU A 15 -0.63 -20.76 -5.31
CA LEU A 15 -1.26 -21.81 -6.12
C LEU A 15 -1.89 -22.96 -5.30
N ASP A 16 -1.55 -23.07 -4.03
CA ASP A 16 -2.02 -24.06 -3.06
C ASP A 16 -2.90 -23.47 -1.93
N PHE A 17 -3.38 -22.23 -2.14
CA PHE A 17 -4.16 -21.47 -1.16
C PHE A 17 -5.32 -22.28 -0.60
N ASN A 18 -5.25 -22.56 0.70
CA ASN A 18 -6.36 -23.11 1.46
C ASN A 18 -7.06 -22.00 2.28
N ASP A 19 -8.15 -22.35 2.96
CA ASP A 19 -8.93 -21.38 3.74
C ASP A 19 -8.12 -20.69 4.86
N GLN A 20 -7.10 -21.35 5.41
CA GLN A 20 -6.22 -20.75 6.42
C GLN A 20 -5.29 -19.71 5.79
N ASP A 21 -4.73 -19.99 4.61
CA ASP A 21 -3.88 -19.02 3.90
C ASP A 21 -4.68 -17.74 3.57
N ALA A 22 -5.96 -17.89 3.23
CA ALA A 22 -6.86 -16.76 3.01
C ALA A 22 -7.11 -15.93 4.28
N GLN A 23 -7.28 -16.59 5.42
CA GLN A 23 -7.43 -15.88 6.70
C GLN A 23 -6.14 -15.15 7.10
N ASP A 24 -5.00 -15.82 6.93
CA ASP A 24 -3.69 -15.25 7.24
C ASP A 24 -3.41 -14.03 6.35
N GLU A 25 -3.77 -14.08 5.07
CA GLU A 25 -3.61 -12.94 4.17
C GLU A 25 -4.54 -11.77 4.52
N ILE A 26 -5.77 -12.05 4.97
CA ILE A 26 -6.67 -10.99 5.48
C ILE A 26 -6.04 -10.30 6.69
N ILE A 27 -5.45 -11.06 7.62
CA ILE A 27 -4.77 -10.51 8.80
C ILE A 27 -3.59 -9.64 8.37
N ARG A 28 -2.72 -10.15 7.50
CA ARG A 28 -1.57 -9.40 6.97
C ARG A 28 -1.99 -8.11 6.28
N MET A 29 -3.07 -8.16 5.49
CA MET A 29 -3.63 -6.97 4.85
C MET A 29 -4.15 -5.95 5.86
N MET A 30 -4.80 -6.40 6.94
CA MET A 30 -5.22 -5.50 8.03
C MET A 30 -4.01 -4.85 8.72
N GLU A 31 -2.95 -5.61 9.00
CA GLU A 31 -1.71 -5.10 9.58
C GLU A 31 -1.07 -4.02 8.70
N ARG A 32 -0.94 -4.27 7.39
CA ARG A 32 -0.43 -3.27 6.44
C ARG A 32 -1.25 -2.00 6.46
N ASN A 33 -2.58 -2.10 6.45
CA ASN A 33 -3.46 -0.93 6.50
C ASN A 33 -3.32 -0.14 7.81
N CYS A 34 -3.15 -0.82 8.94
CA CYS A 34 -2.87 -0.16 10.22
C CYS A 34 -1.51 0.54 10.21
N ALA A 35 -0.48 -0.11 9.66
CA ALA A 35 0.86 0.47 9.53
C ALA A 35 0.86 1.72 8.63
N ILE A 36 0.16 1.67 7.49
CA ILE A 36 -0.05 2.83 6.61
C ILE A 36 -0.77 3.95 7.34
N ALA A 37 -1.82 3.67 8.11
CA ALA A 37 -2.52 4.68 8.89
C ALA A 37 -1.60 5.34 9.93
N ALA A 38 -0.80 4.54 10.63
CA ALA A 38 0.21 5.01 11.59
C ALA A 38 1.34 5.81 10.93
N LEU A 39 1.71 5.48 9.68
CA LEU A 39 2.66 6.27 8.92
C LEU A 39 2.06 7.65 8.58
N LEU A 40 0.80 7.67 8.14
CA LEU A 40 0.12 8.90 7.73
C LEU A 40 -0.19 9.85 8.89
N ASP A 41 -0.43 9.31 10.10
CA ASP A 41 -0.62 10.11 11.31
C ASP A 41 0.71 10.50 12.00
N GLY A 42 1.83 9.96 11.52
CA GLY A 42 3.19 10.25 12.01
C GLY A 42 3.59 9.46 13.26
N SER A 43 2.81 8.47 13.68
CA SER A 43 3.13 7.59 14.82
C SER A 43 4.06 6.42 14.48
N MET A 44 4.28 6.14 13.19
CA MET A 44 5.20 5.10 12.69
C MET A 44 6.29 5.70 11.79
N HIS A 45 7.51 5.16 11.87
CA HIS A 45 8.60 5.56 10.97
C HIS A 45 8.44 4.87 9.61
N PRO A 46 8.78 5.54 8.48
CA PRO A 46 8.71 4.91 7.15
C PRO A 46 9.45 3.58 7.07
N ASP A 47 10.64 3.47 7.67
CA ASP A 47 11.44 2.23 7.66
C ASP A 47 10.70 1.05 8.30
N ASP A 48 9.89 1.28 9.35
CA ASP A 48 9.11 0.22 10.00
C ASP A 48 8.04 -0.35 9.05
N LEU A 49 7.46 0.50 8.20
CA LEU A 49 6.53 0.06 7.16
C LEU A 49 7.25 -0.77 6.10
N LEU A 50 8.44 -0.35 5.67
CA LEU A 50 9.22 -1.08 4.66
C LEU A 50 9.63 -2.46 5.19
N ASP A 51 10.09 -2.54 6.43
CA ASP A 51 10.44 -3.80 7.10
C ASP A 51 9.22 -4.73 7.21
N LEU A 52 8.02 -4.20 7.52
CA LEU A 52 6.78 -4.98 7.55
C LEU A 52 6.44 -5.56 6.17
N LEU A 53 6.60 -4.77 5.10
CA LEU A 53 6.33 -5.21 3.73
C LEU A 53 7.29 -6.35 3.34
N GLU A 54 8.59 -6.21 3.62
CA GLU A 54 9.57 -7.29 3.37
C GLU A 54 9.25 -8.55 4.17
N ALA A 55 8.90 -8.41 5.46
CA ALA A 55 8.55 -9.53 6.33
C ALA A 55 7.33 -10.32 5.83
N GLN A 56 6.40 -9.64 5.12
CA GLN A 56 5.23 -10.27 4.50
C GLN A 56 5.48 -10.72 3.05
N GLY A 57 6.71 -10.62 2.55
CA GLY A 57 7.09 -11.08 1.21
C GLY A 57 6.72 -10.12 0.07
N LEU A 58 6.43 -8.85 0.38
CA LEU A 58 6.20 -7.81 -0.62
C LEU A 58 7.52 -7.08 -0.91
N ASP A 59 7.71 -6.67 -2.17
CA ASP A 59 8.83 -5.82 -2.57
C ASP A 59 8.52 -4.36 -2.20
N PRO A 60 9.23 -3.76 -1.23
CA PRO A 60 8.95 -2.39 -0.82
C PRO A 60 9.24 -1.36 -1.92
N VAL A 61 10.22 -1.63 -2.79
CA VAL A 61 10.55 -0.75 -3.92
C VAL A 61 9.40 -0.75 -4.92
N GLN A 62 8.88 -1.94 -5.25
CA GLN A 62 7.70 -2.05 -6.11
C GLN A 62 6.50 -1.33 -5.48
N TYR A 63 6.24 -1.57 -4.19
CA TYR A 63 5.13 -0.93 -3.47
C TYR A 63 5.21 0.60 -3.53
N VAL A 64 6.38 1.19 -3.21
CA VAL A 64 6.57 2.65 -3.25
C VAL A 64 6.35 3.20 -4.66
N ASN A 65 6.81 2.51 -5.70
CA ASN A 65 6.59 2.93 -7.09
C ASN A 65 5.11 2.91 -7.48
N GLU A 66 4.34 1.93 -7.00
CA GLU A 66 2.89 1.86 -7.23
C GLU A 66 2.17 2.98 -6.48
N VAL A 67 2.55 3.26 -5.23
CA VAL A 67 2.01 4.39 -4.46
C VAL A 67 2.28 5.72 -5.16
N ASP A 68 3.51 5.96 -5.61
CA ASP A 68 3.90 7.18 -6.34
C ASP A 68 3.07 7.34 -7.63
N SER A 69 2.95 6.26 -8.41
CA SER A 69 2.14 6.25 -9.64
C SER A 69 0.67 6.55 -9.37
N ASN A 70 0.10 5.99 -8.30
CA ASN A 70 -1.29 6.23 -7.91
C ASN A 70 -1.51 7.67 -7.44
N VAL A 71 -0.58 8.21 -6.65
CA VAL A 71 -0.63 9.61 -6.17
C VAL A 71 -0.53 10.58 -7.35
N ASP A 72 0.44 10.39 -8.25
CA ASP A 72 0.60 11.22 -9.45
C ASP A 72 -0.66 11.20 -10.33
N TRP A 73 -1.24 10.01 -10.53
CA TRP A 73 -2.50 9.87 -11.25
C TRP A 73 -3.64 10.65 -10.57
N ILE A 74 -3.80 10.51 -9.25
CA ILE A 74 -4.83 11.22 -8.46
C ILE A 74 -4.67 12.73 -8.61
N ILE A 75 -3.44 13.25 -8.46
CA ILE A 75 -3.14 14.67 -8.59
C ILE A 75 -3.54 15.17 -9.98
N ARG A 76 -3.11 14.49 -11.05
CA ARG A 76 -3.34 14.91 -12.43
C ARG A 76 -4.81 14.86 -12.85
N ASN A 77 -5.57 13.88 -12.37
CA ASN A 77 -6.92 13.62 -12.86
C ASN A 77 -8.03 14.13 -11.93
N LEU A 78 -7.76 14.27 -10.63
CA LEU A 78 -8.76 14.67 -9.62
C LEU A 78 -8.48 16.03 -8.99
N CYS A 79 -7.29 16.61 -9.20
CA CYS A 79 -6.97 17.99 -8.79
C CYS A 79 -6.61 18.89 -9.99
N PRO A 80 -7.50 19.05 -11.00
CA PRO A 80 -7.21 19.89 -12.16
C PRO A 80 -7.18 21.36 -11.72
N GLY A 81 -5.99 21.88 -11.41
CA GLY A 81 -5.80 23.29 -11.02
C GLY A 81 -4.54 23.60 -10.21
N ARG A 82 -3.84 22.61 -9.64
CA ARG A 82 -2.52 22.83 -9.04
C ARG A 82 -1.43 22.41 -10.03
N VAL A 83 -0.94 23.39 -10.80
CA VAL A 83 0.40 23.31 -11.36
C VAL A 83 1.35 23.22 -10.17
N LEU A 84 1.92 22.04 -9.93
CA LEU A 84 3.08 21.92 -9.05
C LEU A 84 4.27 22.36 -9.90
N ASP A 85 4.64 23.64 -9.77
CA ASP A 85 5.96 24.10 -10.21
C ASP A 85 7.00 23.39 -9.34
N LEU A 86 7.63 22.35 -9.90
CA LEU A 86 8.85 21.74 -9.40
C LEU A 86 10.07 22.53 -9.91
#